data_AF-A0A8H5VJJ7-F1
#
_entry.id   AF-A0A8H5VJJ7-F1
#
_cell.length_a   1.000
_cell.length_b   1.000
_cell.length_c   1.000
_cell.angle_alpha   90.00
_cell.angle_beta   90.00
_cell.angle_gamma   90.00
#
_symmetry.space_group_name_H-M   'P 1'
#
loop_
_entity.id
_entity.type
_entity.pdbx_description
1 polymer ?
#
loop_
_entity_poly.entity_id
_entity_poly.type
_entity_poly.pdbx_seq_one_letter_code
_entity_poly.pdbx_strand_id
1 'polypeptide(L)'
;MADVCFKDLAAKANIYEQTKLIPVMESSSCVIKSDTILTNELMQRLRVAAALLEDSPASQQDWHPGSDDKVLGLVHPSLWPLVFSRSRIISDKYVSLDKCLDQCSSGKVIPEPKRPHLRMPDGFQSSTGDDDKRALSLRYQWLPSDVDLTAGRPRIKSYINNLHPVRYKTVHSLIKELIAKSLPAWDIICRSARKEFKFKRFGTVHEVKWTCQVPEICAKMRCCYPSSRSFAQGSDYDSGSETSSVFEEDERLNREWWSETHKINCPEPLEDATCPLDASHFKSEGFLNKATQIQVIVKMANIHLTPEKSTYDGGSWHVEGQLNEHICATALF
;
A
#
# COMPACT_ATOMS: atom_id res chain seq x y z
N MET A 1 1.84 31.40 -5.47
CA MET A 1 1.18 30.08 -5.40
C MET A 1 0.84 29.47 -6.77
N ALA A 2 -0.12 30.02 -7.53
CA ALA A 2 -0.71 29.35 -8.70
C ALA A 2 0.30 28.99 -9.80
N ASP A 3 1.25 29.87 -10.10
CA ASP A 3 2.25 29.64 -11.16
C ASP A 3 3.15 28.44 -10.88
N VAL A 4 3.52 28.20 -9.62
CA VAL A 4 4.33 27.03 -9.21
C VAL A 4 3.51 25.76 -9.40
N CYS A 5 2.23 25.78 -9.06
CA CYS A 5 1.33 24.66 -9.31
C CYS A 5 1.18 24.37 -10.81
N PHE A 6 1.03 25.40 -11.65
CA PHE A 6 0.95 25.21 -13.10
C PHE A 6 2.24 24.64 -13.70
N LYS A 7 3.41 25.08 -13.22
CA LYS A 7 4.71 24.51 -13.63
C LYS A 7 4.84 23.03 -13.24
N ASP A 8 4.44 22.66 -12.01
CA ASP A 8 4.46 21.27 -11.55
C ASP A 8 3.49 20.40 -12.36
N LEU A 9 2.27 20.89 -12.61
CA LEU A 9 1.29 20.21 -13.45
C LEU A 9 1.77 20.04 -14.89
N ALA A 10 2.41 21.06 -15.48
CA ALA A 10 2.99 20.97 -16.82
C ALA A 10 4.13 19.93 -16.88
N ALA A 11 4.99 19.89 -15.87
CA ALA A 11 6.05 18.88 -15.77
C ALA A 11 5.46 17.47 -15.68
N LYS A 12 4.46 17.24 -14.81
CA LYS A 12 3.76 15.97 -14.69
C LYS A 12 3.00 15.58 -15.96
N ALA A 13 2.39 16.54 -16.64
CA ALA A 13 1.72 16.32 -17.92
C ALA A 13 2.72 15.84 -18.99
N ASN A 14 3.91 16.44 -19.04
CA ASN A 14 4.98 16.01 -19.95
C ASN A 14 5.46 14.57 -19.65
N ILE A 15 5.64 14.22 -18.37
CA ILE A 15 5.94 12.84 -17.95
C ILE A 15 4.83 11.90 -18.44
N TYR A 16 3.57 12.26 -18.19
CA TYR A 16 2.43 11.44 -18.58
C TYR A 16 2.32 11.29 -20.09
N GLU A 17 2.55 12.35 -20.87
CA GLU A 17 2.48 12.30 -22.33
C GLU A 17 3.47 11.27 -22.90
N GLN A 18 4.70 11.26 -22.38
CA GLN A 18 5.77 10.38 -22.85
C GLN A 18 5.70 8.95 -22.30
N THR A 19 5.27 8.78 -21.04
CA THR A 19 5.38 7.50 -20.33
C THR A 19 4.04 6.82 -20.04
N LYS A 20 2.94 7.59 -20.12
CA LYS A 20 1.60 7.22 -19.63
C LYS A 20 1.54 6.87 -18.14
N LEU A 21 2.56 7.26 -17.39
CA LEU A 21 2.64 7.17 -15.94
C LEU A 21 2.63 8.59 -15.38
N ILE A 22 1.94 8.79 -14.27
CA ILE A 22 1.91 10.06 -13.57
C ILE A 22 2.29 9.83 -12.12
N PRO A 23 3.35 10.48 -11.61
CA PRO A 23 3.59 10.51 -10.19
C PRO A 23 2.52 11.40 -9.53
N VAL A 24 1.83 10.85 -8.53
CA VAL A 24 0.79 11.56 -7.76
C VAL A 24 1.25 11.94 -6.36
N MET A 25 2.25 11.23 -5.83
CA MET A 25 2.95 11.57 -4.61
C MET A 25 4.45 11.43 -4.84
N GLU A 26 5.21 12.49 -4.59
CA GLU A 26 6.67 12.57 -4.79
C GLU A 26 7.34 13.14 -3.55
N SER A 27 7.50 12.32 -2.52
CA SER A 27 8.23 12.68 -1.31
C SER A 27 9.16 11.52 -0.91
N SER A 28 9.36 11.28 0.39
CA SER A 28 10.03 10.07 0.90
C SER A 28 9.28 8.78 0.53
N SER A 29 8.00 8.90 0.20
CA SER A 29 7.14 7.84 -0.36
C SER A 29 6.68 8.28 -1.76
N CYS A 30 6.56 7.33 -2.68
CA CYS A 30 6.16 7.60 -4.06
C CYS A 30 4.94 6.77 -4.44
N VAL A 31 3.99 7.40 -5.12
CA VAL A 31 2.84 6.73 -5.74
C VAL A 31 2.78 7.15 -7.20
N ILE A 32 2.65 6.17 -8.08
CA ILE A 32 2.53 6.35 -9.52
C ILE A 32 1.20 5.76 -9.97
N LYS A 33 0.50 6.51 -10.80
CA LYS A 33 -0.78 6.14 -11.40
C LYS A 33 -0.62 5.98 -12.92
N SER A 34 -1.43 5.13 -13.53
CA SER A 34 -1.65 5.11 -14.98
C SER A 34 -3.09 4.78 -15.26
N ASP A 35 -3.70 5.49 -16.21
CA ASP A 35 -5.08 5.25 -16.65
C ASP A 35 -5.13 4.47 -17.98
N THR A 36 -3.96 4.11 -18.55
CA THR A 36 -3.89 3.46 -19.87
C THR A 36 -3.13 2.14 -19.85
N ILE A 37 -2.51 1.77 -18.72
CA ILE A 37 -1.66 0.57 -18.64
C ILE A 37 -2.46 -0.73 -18.84
N LEU A 38 -3.72 -0.71 -18.40
CA LEU A 38 -4.70 -1.76 -18.61
C LEU A 38 -5.56 -1.44 -19.83
N THR A 39 -5.31 -2.14 -20.94
CA THR A 39 -6.15 -2.04 -22.13
C THR A 39 -7.47 -2.79 -21.91
N ASN A 40 -8.50 -2.45 -22.67
CA ASN A 40 -9.77 -3.19 -22.66
C ASN A 40 -9.57 -4.69 -22.90
N GLU A 41 -8.68 -5.05 -23.83
CA GLU A 41 -8.33 -6.45 -24.09
C GLU A 41 -7.71 -7.13 -22.87
N LEU A 42 -6.77 -6.46 -22.19
CA LEU A 42 -6.13 -7.00 -20.98
C LEU A 42 -7.16 -7.17 -19.85
N MET A 43 -8.04 -6.20 -19.66
CA MET A 43 -9.13 -6.31 -18.67
C MET A 43 -10.07 -7.48 -18.98
N GLN A 44 -10.41 -7.73 -20.24
CA GLN A 44 -11.22 -8.90 -20.59
C GLN A 44 -10.50 -10.21 -20.31
N ARG A 45 -9.19 -10.31 -20.63
CA ARG A 45 -8.39 -11.48 -20.27
C ARG A 45 -8.31 -11.68 -18.75
N LEU A 46 -8.24 -10.60 -17.97
CA LEU A 46 -8.29 -10.65 -16.50
C LEU A 46 -9.63 -11.19 -15.99
N ARG A 47 -10.75 -10.74 -16.55
CA ARG A 47 -12.08 -11.27 -16.18
C ARG A 47 -12.22 -12.75 -16.49
N VAL A 48 -11.77 -13.19 -17.67
CA VAL A 48 -11.78 -14.62 -18.04
C VAL A 48 -10.88 -15.44 -17.10
N ALA A 49 -9.70 -14.92 -16.76
CA ALA A 49 -8.82 -15.56 -15.79
C ALA A 49 -9.43 -15.63 -14.39
N ALA A 50 -10.12 -14.57 -13.95
CA ALA A 50 -10.81 -14.54 -12.66
C ALA A 50 -11.92 -15.60 -12.61
N ALA A 51 -12.79 -15.64 -13.63
CA ALA A 51 -13.87 -16.63 -13.72
C ALA A 51 -13.35 -18.08 -13.70
N LEU A 52 -12.18 -18.34 -14.30
CA LEU A 52 -11.54 -19.65 -14.25
C LEU A 52 -11.08 -20.04 -12.83
N LEU A 53 -10.68 -19.08 -12.01
CA LEU A 53 -10.27 -19.31 -10.62
C LEU A 53 -11.47 -19.41 -9.67
N GLU A 54 -12.56 -18.71 -9.98
CA GLU A 54 -13.83 -18.77 -9.26
C GLU A 54 -14.53 -20.12 -9.39
N ASP A 55 -14.30 -20.84 -10.49
CA ASP A 55 -14.87 -22.16 -10.79
C ASP A 55 -14.27 -23.27 -9.92
N SER A 56 -14.48 -23.13 -8.62
CA SER A 56 -14.12 -24.07 -7.56
C SER A 56 -15.38 -24.43 -6.75
N PRO A 57 -15.49 -25.66 -6.21
CA PRO A 57 -16.60 -26.05 -5.37
C PRO A 57 -16.81 -25.07 -4.20
N ALA A 58 -18.05 -24.85 -3.79
CA ALA A 58 -18.39 -23.88 -2.73
C ALA A 58 -17.62 -24.12 -1.41
N SER A 59 -17.32 -25.38 -1.07
CA SER A 59 -16.53 -25.73 0.12
C SER A 59 -15.04 -25.35 0.04
N GLN A 60 -14.56 -24.95 -1.14
CA GLN A 60 -13.18 -24.55 -1.41
C GLN A 60 -13.04 -23.05 -1.70
N GLN A 61 -14.14 -22.30 -1.69
CA GLN A 61 -14.12 -20.86 -1.89
C GLN A 61 -13.56 -20.15 -0.64
N ASP A 62 -12.53 -19.33 -0.84
CA ASP A 62 -11.85 -18.56 0.22
C ASP A 62 -12.52 -17.20 0.42
N TRP A 63 -13.64 -17.19 1.13
CA TRP A 63 -14.30 -15.93 1.50
C TRP A 63 -13.52 -15.19 2.58
N HIS A 64 -13.17 -13.94 2.30
CA HIS A 64 -12.36 -13.14 3.21
C HIS A 64 -13.09 -12.95 4.55
N PRO A 65 -12.44 -13.25 5.69
CA PRO A 65 -13.05 -13.07 7.00
C PRO A 65 -13.56 -11.65 7.21
N GLY A 66 -14.76 -11.52 7.79
CA GLY A 66 -15.38 -10.21 8.06
C GLY A 66 -15.91 -9.48 6.82
N SER A 67 -15.87 -10.08 5.63
CA SER A 67 -16.44 -9.47 4.41
C SER A 67 -17.94 -9.73 4.23
N ASP A 68 -18.54 -10.56 5.09
CA ASP A 68 -19.92 -11.02 4.93
C ASP A 68 -20.13 -11.65 3.54
N ASP A 69 -19.24 -12.57 3.18
CA ASP A 69 -19.20 -13.30 1.90
C ASP A 69 -19.28 -12.39 0.65
N LYS A 70 -18.65 -11.21 0.71
CA LYS A 70 -18.55 -10.28 -0.43
C LYS A 70 -17.19 -10.31 -1.11
N VAL A 71 -16.12 -10.73 -0.44
CA VAL A 71 -14.77 -10.71 -1.01
C VAL A 71 -14.26 -12.14 -1.13
N LEU A 72 -14.09 -12.63 -2.35
CA LEU A 72 -13.59 -13.97 -2.66
C LEU A 72 -12.11 -13.90 -3.03
N GLY A 73 -11.26 -14.57 -2.26
CA GLY A 73 -9.83 -14.74 -2.55
C GLY A 73 -9.61 -15.75 -3.67
N LEU A 74 -9.09 -15.30 -4.82
CA LEU A 74 -8.78 -16.15 -5.98
C LEU A 74 -7.33 -16.64 -5.93
N VAL A 75 -6.42 -15.71 -5.66
CA VAL A 75 -5.01 -15.98 -5.34
C VAL A 75 -4.74 -15.18 -4.08
N HIS A 76 -4.40 -15.84 -2.99
CA HIS A 76 -4.23 -15.16 -1.71
C HIS A 76 -2.94 -15.60 -1.03
N PRO A 77 -2.05 -14.67 -0.63
CA PRO A 77 -0.75 -15.04 -0.09
C PRO A 77 -0.83 -15.70 1.29
N SER A 78 -1.95 -15.53 2.00
CA SER A 78 -2.21 -16.21 3.27
C SER A 78 -2.78 -17.63 3.11
N LEU A 79 -3.08 -18.07 1.88
CA LEU A 79 -3.40 -19.47 1.62
C LEU A 79 -2.09 -20.24 1.43
N TRP A 80 -1.89 -21.31 2.20
CA TRP A 80 -0.67 -22.14 2.16
C TRP A 80 0.65 -21.38 2.35
N PRO A 81 0.76 -20.50 3.36
CA PRO A 81 2.02 -19.83 3.67
C PRO A 81 3.06 -20.85 4.16
N LEU A 82 4.32 -20.42 4.19
CA LEU A 82 5.32 -21.13 4.97
C LEU A 82 4.90 -21.09 6.44
N VAL A 83 4.81 -22.23 7.12
CA VAL A 83 4.58 -22.32 8.55
C VAL A 83 5.83 -22.93 9.18
N PHE A 84 6.50 -22.20 10.06
CA PHE A 84 7.72 -22.70 10.68
C PHE A 84 7.41 -23.92 11.56
N SER A 85 8.38 -24.84 11.67
CA SER A 85 8.23 -26.14 12.35
C SER A 85 7.20 -27.09 11.73
N ARG A 86 6.60 -26.75 10.58
CA ARG A 86 5.61 -27.58 9.87
C ARG A 86 5.92 -27.73 8.38
N SER A 87 6.14 -26.62 7.68
CA SER A 87 6.40 -26.63 6.25
C SER A 87 7.75 -27.25 5.93
N ARG A 88 7.84 -27.93 4.78
CA ARG A 88 9.08 -28.51 4.28
C ARG A 88 9.77 -27.56 3.31
N ILE A 89 11.10 -27.54 3.36
CA ILE A 89 11.95 -26.77 2.46
C ILE A 89 12.98 -27.68 1.78
N ILE A 90 13.38 -27.26 0.58
CA ILE A 90 14.48 -27.82 -0.18
C ILE A 90 15.55 -26.75 -0.23
N SER A 91 16.64 -26.94 0.52
CA SER A 91 17.68 -25.93 0.73
C SER A 91 18.93 -26.16 -0.12
N ASP A 92 19.05 -27.32 -0.75
CA ASP A 92 20.24 -27.80 -1.46
C ASP A 92 20.17 -27.60 -2.97
N LYS A 93 18.97 -27.32 -3.52
CA LYS A 93 18.77 -27.08 -4.95
C LYS A 93 17.67 -26.07 -5.23
N TYR A 94 17.78 -25.43 -6.40
CA TYR A 94 16.72 -24.60 -6.94
C TYR A 94 15.63 -25.46 -7.58
N VAL A 95 14.37 -25.16 -7.27
CA VAL A 95 13.21 -25.85 -7.87
C VAL A 95 12.53 -24.90 -8.85
N SER A 96 12.58 -25.25 -10.14
CA SER A 96 11.94 -24.48 -11.20
C SER A 96 10.43 -24.73 -11.27
N LEU A 97 9.70 -23.79 -11.88
CA LEU A 97 8.25 -23.84 -12.05
C LEU A 97 7.76 -25.12 -12.74
N ASP A 98 8.50 -25.62 -13.73
CA ASP A 98 8.19 -26.86 -14.46
C ASP A 98 8.38 -28.13 -13.62
N LYS A 99 9.29 -28.10 -12.64
CA LYS A 99 9.62 -29.25 -11.78
C LYS A 99 9.03 -29.16 -10.37
N CYS A 100 8.28 -28.09 -10.07
CA CYS A 100 7.83 -27.85 -8.70
C CYS A 100 6.85 -28.92 -8.20
N LEU A 101 6.04 -29.50 -9.09
CA LEU A 101 5.08 -30.56 -8.76
C LEU A 101 5.80 -31.88 -8.41
N ASP A 102 6.93 -32.17 -9.06
CA ASP A 102 7.73 -33.37 -8.78
C ASP A 102 8.38 -33.34 -7.39
N GLN A 103 8.45 -32.15 -6.78
CA GLN A 103 9.05 -31.93 -5.48
C GLN A 103 8.01 -31.81 -4.36
N CYS A 104 6.72 -31.98 -4.66
CA CYS A 104 5.68 -32.02 -3.65
C CYS A 104 6.02 -33.06 -2.56
N SER A 105 5.89 -32.67 -1.30
CA SER A 105 6.22 -33.49 -0.11
C SER A 105 7.70 -33.83 0.10
N SER A 106 8.60 -33.35 -0.76
CA SER A 106 10.05 -33.51 -0.58
C SER A 106 10.64 -32.51 0.42
N GLY A 107 11.90 -32.72 0.81
CA GLY A 107 12.64 -31.80 1.66
C GLY A 107 12.47 -32.05 3.16
N LYS A 108 13.07 -31.16 3.96
CA LYS A 108 13.11 -31.24 5.43
C LYS A 108 12.22 -30.17 6.05
N VAL A 109 11.66 -30.46 7.21
CA VAL A 109 10.87 -29.46 7.95
C VAL A 109 11.78 -28.29 8.33
N ILE A 110 11.35 -27.08 8.03
CA ILE A 110 12.08 -25.86 8.41
C ILE A 110 11.96 -25.67 9.94
N PRO A 111 13.06 -25.43 10.67
CA PRO A 111 12.98 -25.13 12.09
C PRO A 111 12.36 -23.76 12.34
N GLU A 112 11.93 -23.51 13.57
CA GLU A 112 11.54 -22.18 14.03
C GLU A 112 12.73 -21.21 13.97
N PRO A 113 12.56 -20.01 13.37
CA PRO A 113 13.62 -19.02 13.35
C PRO A 113 13.84 -18.45 14.74
N LYS A 114 15.10 -18.21 15.10
CA LYS A 114 15.41 -17.42 16.30
C LYS A 114 14.91 -15.99 16.07
N ARG A 115 14.32 -15.38 17.11
CA ARG A 115 13.91 -13.98 17.05
C ARG A 115 15.12 -13.10 16.73
N PRO A 116 15.11 -12.33 15.62
CA PRO A 116 16.18 -11.40 15.34
C PRO A 116 16.14 -10.23 16.32
N HIS A 117 17.30 -9.67 16.63
CA HIS A 117 17.38 -8.38 17.29
C HIS A 117 17.02 -7.29 16.27
N LEU A 118 15.77 -6.84 16.29
CA LEU A 118 15.36 -5.67 15.50
C LEU A 118 16.01 -4.43 16.12
N ARG A 119 16.78 -3.68 15.34
CA ARG A 119 17.18 -2.32 15.72
C ARG A 119 16.22 -1.36 15.04
N MET A 120 15.57 -0.51 15.82
CA MET A 120 14.83 0.62 15.26
C MET A 120 15.81 1.53 14.49
N PRO A 121 15.37 2.14 13.36
CA PRO A 121 16.23 2.98 12.52
C PRO A 121 16.85 4.18 13.24
N ASP A 122 16.26 4.61 14.36
CA ASP A 122 16.68 5.75 15.17
C ASP A 122 17.59 5.37 16.36
N GLY A 123 17.87 4.08 16.55
CA GLY A 123 18.74 3.59 17.63
C GLY A 123 18.14 3.70 19.04
N PHE A 124 16.90 4.18 19.18
CA PHE A 124 16.21 4.20 20.46
C PHE A 124 15.67 2.81 20.80
N GLN A 125 15.99 2.32 21.99
CA GLN A 125 15.32 1.13 22.53
C GLN A 125 13.88 1.54 22.84
N SER A 126 12.92 0.94 22.13
CA SER A 126 11.52 1.08 22.51
C SER A 126 11.33 0.53 23.93
N SER A 127 10.66 1.30 24.78
CA SER A 127 10.21 0.88 26.11
C SER A 127 9.05 -0.14 26.03
N THR A 128 8.51 -0.41 24.84
CA THR A 128 7.47 -1.41 24.60
C THR A 128 8.05 -2.59 23.81
N GLY A 129 8.65 -3.55 24.52
CA GLY A 129 9.14 -4.81 23.94
C GLY A 129 8.06 -5.69 23.26
N ASP A 130 6.80 -5.22 23.18
CA ASP A 130 5.69 -5.86 22.48
C ASP A 130 5.50 -5.38 21.02
N ASP A 131 5.92 -4.16 20.66
CA ASP A 131 5.70 -3.64 19.30
C ASP A 131 6.60 -4.34 18.26
N ASP A 132 7.85 -4.65 18.65
CA ASP A 132 8.78 -5.46 17.85
C ASP A 132 8.23 -6.89 17.58
N LYS A 133 7.39 -7.42 18.47
CA LYS A 133 6.82 -8.78 18.32
C LYS A 133 5.75 -8.85 17.23
N ARG A 134 5.14 -7.72 16.86
CA ARG A 134 4.09 -7.66 15.84
C ARG A 134 4.63 -7.35 14.44
N ALA A 135 5.80 -6.73 14.35
CA ALA A 135 6.40 -6.35 13.09
C ALA A 135 6.96 -7.54 12.30
N LEU A 136 7.33 -8.64 12.96
CA LEU A 136 7.89 -9.85 12.34
C LEU A 136 7.19 -11.10 12.87
N SER A 137 6.69 -11.96 11.98
CA SER A 137 6.15 -13.28 12.39
C SER A 137 7.25 -14.33 12.46
N LEU A 138 7.29 -15.03 13.59
CA LEU A 138 8.09 -16.25 13.78
C LEU A 138 7.27 -17.52 13.54
N ARG A 139 6.00 -17.38 13.15
CA ARG A 139 5.05 -18.50 12.98
C ARG A 139 4.86 -18.87 11.53
N TYR A 140 4.82 -17.87 10.66
CA TYR A 140 4.59 -18.05 9.23
C TYR A 140 5.21 -16.93 8.41
N GLN A 141 5.34 -17.16 7.11
CA GLN A 141 5.77 -16.19 6.11
C GLN A 141 5.03 -16.44 4.81
N TRP A 142 4.61 -15.39 4.11
CA TRP A 142 4.07 -15.54 2.76
C TRP A 142 5.15 -16.02 1.78
N LEU A 143 4.75 -16.85 0.83
CA LEU A 143 5.67 -17.42 -0.16
C LEU A 143 5.73 -16.52 -1.42
N PRO A 144 6.84 -15.82 -1.67
CA PRO A 144 7.00 -15.09 -2.92
C PRO A 144 7.30 -16.04 -4.09
N SER A 145 6.96 -15.59 -5.29
CA SER A 145 7.41 -16.16 -6.54
C SER A 145 8.68 -15.45 -7.02
N ASP A 146 9.68 -16.20 -7.44
CA ASP A 146 10.87 -15.66 -8.08
C ASP A 146 10.56 -15.27 -9.53
N VAL A 147 11.05 -14.11 -9.93
CA VAL A 147 10.91 -13.56 -11.29
C VAL A 147 12.27 -13.12 -11.79
N ASP A 148 12.72 -13.73 -12.87
CA ASP A 148 13.97 -13.40 -13.57
C ASP A 148 13.77 -12.23 -14.52
N LEU A 149 14.72 -11.29 -14.49
CA LEU A 149 14.71 -10.05 -15.27
C LEU A 149 15.86 -9.99 -16.29
N THR A 150 16.74 -11.00 -16.35
CA THR A 150 17.97 -10.98 -17.17
C THR A 150 17.73 -10.78 -18.67
N ALA A 151 16.62 -11.32 -19.20
CA ALA A 151 16.30 -11.26 -20.64
C ALA A 151 15.54 -9.98 -21.05
N GLY A 152 15.52 -8.94 -20.20
CA GLY A 152 14.78 -7.69 -20.44
C GLY A 152 13.25 -7.82 -20.31
N ARG A 153 12.72 -9.04 -20.25
CA ARG A 153 11.32 -9.34 -19.96
C ARG A 153 11.22 -10.25 -18.73
N PRO A 154 10.26 -10.01 -17.83
CA PRO A 154 10.11 -10.83 -16.64
C PRO A 154 9.73 -12.27 -17.01
N ARG A 155 10.36 -13.24 -16.34
CA ARG A 155 10.05 -14.66 -16.42
C ARG A 155 9.83 -15.23 -15.03
N ILE A 156 8.63 -15.71 -14.77
CA ILE A 156 8.29 -16.40 -13.53
C ILE A 156 9.07 -17.72 -13.48
N LYS A 157 9.91 -17.88 -12.44
CA LYS A 157 10.81 -19.04 -12.29
C LYS A 157 10.35 -20.03 -11.23
N SER A 158 9.61 -19.59 -10.21
CA SER A 158 9.08 -20.46 -9.16
C SER A 158 7.56 -20.37 -9.08
N TYR A 159 6.98 -21.27 -8.29
CA TYR A 159 5.54 -21.37 -8.07
C TYR A 159 4.96 -20.06 -7.50
N ILE A 160 3.84 -19.61 -8.08
CA ILE A 160 3.02 -18.56 -7.45
C ILE A 160 2.14 -19.24 -6.42
N ASN A 161 2.20 -18.74 -5.19
CA ASN A 161 1.43 -19.30 -4.09
C ASN A 161 -0.06 -19.40 -4.43
N ASN A 162 -0.67 -20.52 -4.09
CA ASN A 162 -2.04 -20.88 -4.46
C ASN A 162 -2.37 -20.99 -5.97
N LEU A 163 -1.40 -20.94 -6.88
CA LEU A 163 -1.70 -20.95 -8.33
C LEU A 163 -1.03 -22.12 -9.07
N HIS A 164 -1.80 -23.20 -9.25
CA HIS A 164 -1.34 -24.41 -9.94
C HIS A 164 -0.73 -24.12 -11.34
N PRO A 165 0.55 -24.47 -11.59
CA PRO A 165 1.31 -23.98 -12.74
C PRO A 165 0.88 -24.55 -14.09
N VAL A 166 0.34 -25.78 -14.12
CA VAL A 166 -0.17 -26.41 -15.35
C VAL A 166 -1.62 -26.00 -15.63
N ARG A 167 -2.54 -26.23 -14.68
CA ARG A 167 -3.97 -25.89 -14.79
C ARG A 167 -4.21 -24.41 -15.10
N TYR A 168 -3.48 -23.50 -14.46
CA TYR A 168 -3.66 -22.05 -14.61
C TYR A 168 -2.49 -21.38 -15.36
N LYS A 169 -1.94 -22.07 -16.37
CA LYS A 169 -0.83 -21.56 -17.19
C LYS A 169 -1.14 -20.21 -17.85
N THR A 170 -2.38 -20.00 -18.28
CA THR A 170 -2.86 -18.74 -18.85
C THR A 170 -2.80 -17.60 -17.83
N VAL A 171 -3.21 -17.85 -16.59
CA VAL A 171 -3.14 -16.90 -15.47
C VAL A 171 -1.70 -16.55 -15.13
N HIS A 172 -0.80 -17.54 -15.08
CA HIS A 172 0.64 -17.30 -14.93
C HIS A 172 1.19 -16.37 -16.02
N SER A 173 0.82 -16.60 -17.28
CA SER A 173 1.25 -15.73 -18.38
C SER A 173 0.70 -14.30 -18.27
N LEU A 174 -0.51 -14.15 -17.72
CA LEU A 174 -1.16 -12.86 -17.51
C LEU A 174 -0.50 -12.08 -16.37
N ILE A 175 -0.22 -12.74 -15.25
CA ILE A 175 0.51 -12.16 -14.11
C ILE A 175 1.90 -11.69 -14.55
N LYS A 176 2.60 -12.47 -15.36
CA LYS A 176 3.88 -12.07 -15.96
C LYS A 176 3.78 -10.77 -16.76
N GLU A 177 2.70 -10.60 -17.53
CA GLU A 177 2.44 -9.36 -18.28
C GLU A 177 2.16 -8.17 -17.36
N LEU A 178 1.40 -8.36 -16.28
CA LEU A 178 1.16 -7.33 -15.26
C LEU A 178 2.43 -6.94 -14.51
N ILE A 179 3.29 -7.90 -14.17
CA ILE A 179 4.61 -7.64 -13.60
C ILE A 179 5.43 -6.77 -14.56
N ALA A 180 5.48 -7.12 -15.85
CA ALA A 180 6.21 -6.34 -16.85
C ALA A 180 5.73 -4.88 -16.91
N LYS A 181 4.41 -4.67 -16.85
CA LYS A 181 3.78 -3.35 -16.82
C LYS A 181 4.11 -2.57 -15.53
N SER A 182 4.31 -3.26 -14.41
CA SER A 182 4.62 -2.63 -13.11
C SER A 182 6.07 -2.17 -12.99
N LEU A 183 7.01 -2.79 -13.73
CA LEU A 183 8.45 -2.58 -13.57
C LEU A 183 8.90 -1.12 -13.63
N PRO A 184 8.45 -0.28 -14.60
CA PRO A 184 8.86 1.12 -14.64
C PRO A 184 8.44 1.91 -13.38
N ALA A 185 7.22 1.67 -12.90
CA ALA A 185 6.73 2.33 -11.68
C ALA A 185 7.47 1.82 -10.43
N TRP A 186 7.68 0.51 -10.31
CA TRP A 186 8.43 -0.07 -9.20
C TRP A 186 9.89 0.41 -9.14
N ASP A 187 10.55 0.62 -10.29
CA ASP A 187 11.91 1.20 -10.33
C ASP A 187 11.92 2.60 -9.69
N ILE A 188 11.00 3.48 -10.11
CA ILE A 188 10.89 4.83 -9.52
C ILE A 188 10.56 4.78 -8.04
N ILE A 189 9.61 3.94 -7.62
CA ILE A 189 9.23 3.79 -6.21
C ILE A 189 10.43 3.36 -5.37
N CYS A 190 11.18 2.34 -5.80
CA CYS A 190 12.37 1.87 -5.09
C CYS A 190 13.50 2.92 -5.05
N ARG A 191 13.71 3.66 -6.14
CA ARG A 191 14.69 4.77 -6.20
C ARG A 191 14.27 5.94 -5.30
N SER A 192 12.99 6.25 -5.27
CA SER A 192 12.41 7.26 -4.37
C SER A 192 12.60 6.88 -2.90
N ALA A 193 12.34 5.62 -2.54
CA ALA A 193 12.57 5.10 -1.19
C ALA A 193 14.05 5.17 -0.76
N ARG A 194 14.98 5.06 -1.72
CA ARG A 194 16.42 5.27 -1.52
C ARG A 194 16.83 6.75 -1.49
N LYS A 195 15.86 7.65 -1.53
CA LYS A 195 16.03 9.11 -1.48
C LYS A 195 16.83 9.66 -2.67
N GLU A 196 16.69 9.05 -3.85
CA GLU A 196 17.26 9.58 -5.10
C GLU A 196 16.55 10.87 -5.53
N PHE A 197 15.23 10.93 -5.38
CA PHE A 197 14.38 12.05 -5.80
C PHE A 197 13.93 12.93 -4.63
N LYS A 198 14.87 13.37 -3.78
CA LYS A 198 14.52 14.24 -2.65
C LYS A 198 13.95 15.55 -3.16
N PHE A 199 12.73 15.85 -2.74
CA PHE A 199 12.03 17.07 -3.09
C PHE A 199 11.31 17.64 -1.87
N LYS A 200 11.31 18.97 -1.78
CA LYS A 200 10.54 19.73 -0.79
C LYS A 200 9.70 20.74 -1.54
N ARG A 201 8.37 20.55 -1.51
CA ARG A 201 7.42 21.51 -2.08
C ARG A 201 7.27 22.74 -1.19
N PHE A 202 7.37 22.53 0.12
CA PHE A 202 7.21 23.55 1.16
C PHE A 202 8.47 23.66 2.01
N GLY A 203 8.71 24.83 2.59
CA GLY A 203 9.72 25.02 3.62
C GLY A 203 9.41 24.22 4.89
N THR A 204 10.36 24.18 5.82
CA THR A 204 10.12 23.55 7.13
C THR A 204 9.06 24.36 7.90
N VAL A 205 7.95 23.72 8.23
CA VAL A 205 6.93 24.29 9.12
C VAL A 205 7.21 23.82 10.54
N HIS A 206 7.57 24.75 11.41
CA HIS A 206 7.89 24.46 12.82
C HIS A 206 6.66 24.43 13.73
N GLU A 207 5.61 25.15 13.36
CA GLU A 207 4.36 25.25 14.10
C GLU A 207 3.19 25.42 13.12
N VAL A 208 2.08 24.73 13.39
CA VAL A 208 0.83 24.97 12.68
C VAL A 208 0.21 26.24 13.27
N LYS A 209 -0.18 27.17 12.41
CA LYS A 209 -0.87 28.41 12.81
C LYS A 209 -2.28 28.41 12.29
N TRP A 210 -3.16 29.09 13.01
CA TRP A 210 -4.54 29.31 12.60
C TRP A 210 -4.84 30.79 12.56
N THR A 211 -5.65 31.19 11.60
CA THR A 211 -6.30 32.51 11.59
C THR A 211 -7.67 32.36 12.24
N CYS A 212 -7.83 32.95 13.43
CA CYS A 212 -9.10 32.99 14.15
C CYS A 212 -10.05 33.99 13.49
N GLN A 213 -11.22 33.52 13.07
CA GLN A 213 -12.28 34.36 12.48
C GLN A 213 -13.31 34.86 13.51
N VAL A 214 -13.19 34.41 14.76
CA VAL A 214 -14.12 34.71 15.87
C VAL A 214 -13.37 35.19 17.12
N PRO A 215 -12.50 36.21 17.00
CA PRO A 215 -11.67 36.67 18.11
C PRO A 215 -12.49 37.14 19.32
N GLU A 216 -13.69 37.71 19.10
CA GLU A 216 -14.61 38.12 20.16
C GLU A 216 -15.14 36.95 21.00
N ILE A 217 -15.27 35.77 20.42
CA ILE A 217 -15.70 34.55 21.12
C ILE A 217 -14.51 33.95 21.87
N CYS A 218 -13.38 33.77 21.19
CA CYS A 218 -12.17 33.20 21.80
C CYS A 218 -11.59 34.10 22.91
N ALA A 219 -11.75 35.42 22.82
CA ALA A 219 -11.32 36.35 23.86
C ALA A 219 -11.96 36.07 25.23
N LYS A 220 -13.17 35.51 25.26
CA LYS A 220 -13.86 35.13 26.52
C LYS A 220 -13.09 34.04 27.29
N MET A 221 -12.38 33.16 26.58
CA MET A 221 -11.51 32.14 27.17
C MET A 221 -10.04 32.61 27.32
N ARG A 222 -9.70 33.83 26.87
CA ARG A 222 -8.34 34.41 26.83
C ARG A 222 -7.36 33.69 25.88
N CYS A 223 -7.83 32.73 25.10
CA CYS A 223 -7.06 31.95 24.14
C CYS A 223 -7.99 31.22 23.16
N CYS A 224 -7.47 30.78 22.02
CA CYS A 224 -8.23 30.03 21.04
C CYS A 224 -8.19 28.54 21.37
N TYR A 225 -9.33 27.98 21.78
CA TYR A 225 -9.51 26.54 21.97
C TYR A 225 -10.82 26.07 21.31
N PRO A 226 -10.92 24.81 20.86
CA PRO A 226 -12.17 24.25 20.33
C PRO A 226 -13.36 24.39 21.30
N SER A 227 -13.10 24.29 22.61
CA SER A 227 -14.11 24.45 23.66
C SER A 227 -14.68 25.87 23.80
N SER A 228 -14.06 26.88 23.15
CA SER A 228 -14.61 28.24 23.05
C SER A 228 -15.95 28.29 22.30
N ARG A 229 -16.32 27.22 21.59
CA ARG A 229 -17.65 27.02 20.99
C ARG A 229 -18.79 27.28 21.99
N SER A 230 -18.64 26.87 23.24
CA SER A 230 -19.66 27.05 24.30
C SER A 230 -20.09 28.51 24.41
N PHE A 231 -19.14 29.44 24.32
CA PHE A 231 -19.41 30.88 24.36
C PHE A 231 -20.08 31.44 23.10
N ALA A 232 -19.98 30.73 21.96
CA ALA A 232 -20.74 31.03 20.75
C ALA A 232 -22.22 30.64 20.91
N GLN A 233 -22.50 29.64 21.75
CA GLN A 233 -23.85 29.15 22.04
C GLN A 233 -24.50 29.87 23.23
N GLY A 234 -23.78 30.81 23.86
CA GLY A 234 -24.27 31.55 25.03
C GLY A 234 -24.33 30.71 26.31
N SER A 235 -23.69 29.54 26.34
CA SER A 235 -23.53 28.73 27.55
C SER A 235 -22.24 29.12 28.30
N ASP A 236 -22.29 29.01 29.62
CA ASP A 236 -21.10 29.02 30.45
C ASP A 236 -20.35 27.70 30.30
N TYR A 237 -19.02 27.74 30.31
CA TYR A 237 -18.18 26.54 30.26
C TYR A 237 -18.37 25.74 31.55
N ASP A 238 -19.23 24.72 31.52
CA ASP A 238 -19.42 23.79 32.62
C ASP A 238 -18.40 22.64 32.52
N SER A 239 -17.45 22.59 33.46
CA SER A 239 -16.47 21.50 33.55
C SER A 239 -17.02 20.26 34.26
N GLY A 240 -18.29 20.29 34.67
CA GLY A 240 -18.86 19.35 35.62
C GLY A 240 -19.96 18.48 35.06
N SER A 241 -19.62 17.20 34.84
CA SER A 241 -20.54 16.07 34.66
C SER A 241 -21.21 15.95 33.30
N GLU A 242 -20.95 14.84 32.60
CA GLU A 242 -21.99 14.11 31.86
C GLU A 242 -21.51 12.71 31.42
N THR A 243 -22.39 11.91 30.83
CA THR A 243 -22.10 10.52 30.42
C THR A 243 -21.22 10.46 29.15
N SER A 244 -20.48 9.35 28.95
CA SER A 244 -19.52 9.16 27.82
C SER A 244 -20.05 9.56 26.44
N SER A 245 -21.34 9.33 26.15
CA SER A 245 -21.95 9.62 24.85
C SER A 245 -22.13 11.12 24.56
N VAL A 246 -22.38 11.94 25.59
CA VAL A 246 -22.56 13.39 25.42
C VAL A 246 -21.21 14.08 25.24
N PHE A 247 -20.18 13.59 25.93
CA PHE A 247 -18.80 14.05 25.73
C PHE A 247 -18.29 13.81 24.30
N GLU A 248 -18.61 12.66 23.69
CA GLU A 248 -18.21 12.37 22.31
C GLU A 248 -18.87 13.30 21.28
N GLU A 249 -20.16 13.61 21.48
CA GLU A 249 -20.88 14.52 20.61
C GLU A 249 -20.41 15.98 20.77
N ASP A 250 -20.16 16.43 22.00
CA ASP A 250 -19.64 17.77 22.27
C ASP A 250 -18.24 17.97 21.67
N GLU A 251 -17.35 16.97 21.81
CA GLU A 251 -16.04 16.99 21.15
C GLU A 251 -16.14 17.08 19.64
N ARG A 252 -17.07 16.33 19.02
CA ARG A 252 -17.30 16.41 17.57
C ARG A 252 -17.71 17.82 17.15
N LEU A 253 -18.69 18.40 17.85
CA LEU A 253 -19.17 19.77 17.58
C LEU A 253 -18.08 20.82 17.81
N ASN A 254 -17.25 20.66 18.85
CA ASN A 254 -16.08 21.53 19.10
C ASN A 254 -15.08 21.47 17.96
N ARG A 255 -14.78 20.28 17.41
CA ARG A 255 -13.89 20.13 16.24
C ARG A 255 -14.48 20.73 14.97
N GLU A 256 -15.77 20.54 14.72
CA GLU A 256 -16.46 21.10 13.56
C GLU A 256 -16.42 22.63 13.59
N TRP A 257 -16.85 23.22 14.71
CA TRP A 257 -16.79 24.67 14.92
C TRP A 257 -15.37 25.21 14.77
N TRP A 258 -14.36 24.53 15.32
CA TRP A 258 -12.96 24.92 15.17
C TRP A 258 -12.52 24.92 13.71
N SER A 259 -12.84 23.87 12.94
CA SER A 259 -12.50 23.77 11.51
C SER A 259 -13.18 24.85 10.66
N GLU A 260 -14.39 25.25 11.04
CA GLU A 260 -15.14 26.32 10.38
C GLU A 260 -14.54 27.71 10.67
N THR A 261 -14.18 27.98 11.92
CA THR A 261 -13.83 29.33 12.41
C THR A 261 -12.33 29.61 12.53
N HIS A 262 -11.49 28.56 12.58
CA HIS A 262 -10.04 28.67 12.71
C HIS A 262 -9.40 28.06 11.46
N LYS A 263 -9.18 28.91 10.44
CA LYS A 263 -8.57 28.45 9.19
C LYS A 263 -7.09 28.22 9.38
N ILE A 264 -6.63 27.02 9.03
CA ILE A 264 -5.21 26.67 9.05
C ILE A 264 -4.46 27.57 8.06
N ASN A 265 -3.35 28.13 8.50
CA ASN A 265 -2.44 28.88 7.65
C ASN A 265 -1.58 27.89 6.87
N CYS A 266 -1.99 27.57 5.64
CA CYS A 266 -1.22 26.70 4.76
C CYS A 266 0.09 27.37 4.35
N PRO A 267 1.23 26.65 4.35
CA PRO A 267 2.49 27.21 3.86
C PRO A 267 2.42 27.47 2.35
N GLU A 268 3.08 28.54 1.92
CA GLU A 268 3.31 28.80 0.49
C GLU A 268 4.38 27.85 -0.06
N PRO A 269 4.26 27.41 -1.33
CA PRO A 269 5.29 26.60 -1.97
C PRO A 269 6.59 27.40 -2.14
N LEU A 270 7.72 26.70 -2.14
CA LEU A 270 9.02 27.32 -2.44
C LEU A 270 9.06 27.77 -3.92
N GLU A 271 9.62 28.95 -4.19
CA GLU A 271 9.66 29.51 -5.56
C GLU A 271 10.52 28.66 -6.52
N ASP A 272 11.53 27.98 -5.98
CA ASP A 272 12.45 27.09 -6.68
C ASP A 272 12.03 25.60 -6.62
N ALA A 273 10.84 25.30 -6.08
CA ALA A 273 10.31 23.95 -6.05
C ALA A 273 10.06 23.45 -7.49
N THR A 274 10.85 22.48 -7.94
CA THR A 274 10.71 21.81 -9.22
C THR A 274 10.38 20.33 -9.05
N CYS A 275 9.55 19.77 -9.93
CA CYS A 275 9.27 18.34 -9.95
C CYS A 275 10.60 17.57 -10.05
N PRO A 276 10.92 16.67 -9.10
CA PRO A 276 12.20 15.97 -9.09
C PRO A 276 12.30 14.85 -10.14
N LEU A 277 11.18 14.56 -10.80
CA LEU A 277 11.05 13.54 -11.81
C LEU A 277 10.83 14.17 -13.17
N ASP A 278 11.37 13.52 -14.18
CA ASP A 278 11.09 13.77 -15.59
C ASP A 278 10.88 12.43 -16.32
N ALA A 279 10.48 12.49 -17.59
CA ALA A 279 10.19 11.30 -18.40
C ALA A 279 11.41 10.37 -18.57
N SER A 280 12.64 10.90 -18.59
CA SER A 280 13.85 10.10 -18.79
C SER A 280 14.16 9.16 -17.62
N HIS A 281 13.61 9.46 -16.44
CA HIS A 281 13.76 8.60 -15.27
C HIS A 281 12.98 7.29 -15.40
N PHE A 282 11.92 7.26 -16.20
CA PHE A 282 11.10 6.07 -16.46
C PHE A 282 11.76 5.21 -17.53
N LYS A 283 12.57 4.27 -17.07
CA LYS A 283 13.35 3.39 -17.95
C LYS A 283 12.45 2.38 -18.67
N SER A 284 12.91 1.90 -19.81
CA SER A 284 12.36 0.72 -20.50
C SER A 284 13.08 -0.58 -20.14
N GLU A 285 14.27 -0.49 -19.54
CA GLU A 285 15.13 -1.62 -19.18
C GLU A 285 16.07 -1.29 -18.00
N GLY A 286 16.81 -2.29 -17.51
CA GLY A 286 17.77 -2.08 -16.42
C GLY A 286 17.12 -1.70 -15.08
N PHE A 287 15.86 -2.12 -14.89
CA PHE A 287 15.06 -1.85 -13.70
C PHE A 287 15.75 -2.30 -12.41
N LEU A 288 15.41 -1.62 -11.31
CA LEU A 288 15.79 -1.96 -9.95
C LEU A 288 17.31 -2.09 -9.78
N ASN A 289 18.06 -1.17 -10.41
CA ASN A 289 19.52 -1.18 -10.48
C ASN A 289 20.09 -2.43 -11.17
N LYS A 290 19.53 -2.79 -12.33
CA LYS A 290 19.91 -3.97 -13.11
C LYS A 290 19.82 -5.28 -12.32
N ALA A 291 18.83 -5.38 -11.43
CA ALA A 291 18.57 -6.60 -10.70
C ALA A 291 18.30 -7.76 -11.67
N THR A 292 18.93 -8.91 -11.44
CA THR A 292 18.75 -10.10 -12.28
C THR A 292 17.50 -10.89 -11.88
N GLN A 293 17.05 -10.77 -10.64
CA GLN A 293 15.88 -11.45 -10.10
C GLN A 293 15.18 -10.57 -9.05
N ILE A 294 13.86 -10.70 -8.99
CA ILE A 294 13.00 -10.13 -7.94
C ILE A 294 12.10 -11.21 -7.35
N GLN A 295 11.49 -10.89 -6.22
CA GLN A 295 10.46 -11.70 -5.56
C GLN A 295 9.13 -10.95 -5.63
N VAL A 296 8.08 -11.65 -6.05
CA VAL A 296 6.74 -11.09 -6.22
C VAL A 296 5.72 -11.94 -5.47
N ILE A 297 4.94 -11.29 -4.61
CA ILE A 297 3.78 -11.89 -3.96
C ILE A 297 2.54 -11.45 -4.74
N VAL A 298 1.67 -12.40 -5.08
CA VAL A 298 0.46 -12.14 -5.86
C VAL A 298 -0.76 -12.28 -4.97
N LYS A 299 -1.66 -11.29 -5.05
CA LYS A 299 -2.98 -11.30 -4.46
C LYS A 299 -3.99 -10.93 -5.53
N MET A 300 -5.07 -11.70 -5.65
CA MET A 300 -6.17 -11.51 -6.57
C MET A 300 -7.45 -11.87 -5.84
N ALA A 301 -8.43 -10.99 -5.87
CA ALA A 301 -9.72 -11.20 -5.23
C ALA A 301 -10.82 -10.59 -6.09
N ASN A 302 -12.02 -11.15 -6.00
CA ASN A 302 -13.22 -10.59 -6.60
C ASN A 302 -14.20 -10.12 -5.52
N ILE A 303 -14.96 -9.08 -5.87
CA ILE A 303 -16.02 -8.53 -5.02
C ILE A 303 -17.36 -8.97 -5.61
N HIS A 304 -18.12 -9.73 -4.83
CA HIS A 304 -19.45 -10.20 -5.15
C HIS A 304 -20.48 -9.31 -4.45
N LEU A 305 -21.27 -8.60 -5.26
CA LEU A 305 -22.41 -7.81 -4.79
C LEU A 305 -23.70 -8.47 -5.27
N THR A 306 -24.65 -8.64 -4.35
CA THR A 306 -26.01 -9.12 -4.67
C THR A 306 -27.01 -7.99 -4.36
N PRO A 307 -28.28 -8.09 -4.80
CA PRO A 307 -29.30 -7.13 -4.39
C PRO A 307 -29.42 -6.97 -2.86
N GLU A 308 -29.21 -8.04 -2.11
CA GLU A 308 -29.25 -8.06 -0.63
C GLU A 308 -27.96 -7.51 -0.01
N LYS A 309 -26.85 -7.65 -0.72
CA LYS A 309 -25.48 -7.26 -0.33
C LYS A 309 -24.89 -6.30 -1.37
N SER A 310 -25.57 -5.18 -1.60
CA SER A 310 -25.33 -4.33 -2.78
C SER A 310 -24.17 -3.34 -2.63
N THR A 311 -23.60 -3.22 -1.44
CA THR A 311 -22.51 -2.28 -1.13
C THR A 311 -21.29 -3.02 -0.58
N TYR A 312 -20.12 -2.49 -0.92
CA TYR A 312 -18.84 -2.86 -0.33
C TYR A 312 -18.07 -1.59 -0.02
N ASP A 313 -17.87 -1.33 1.27
CA ASP A 313 -17.28 -0.08 1.76
C ASP A 313 -15.74 -0.02 1.58
N GLY A 314 -15.16 -1.07 1.00
CA GLY A 314 -13.72 -1.23 0.83
C GLY A 314 -13.09 -2.06 1.96
N GLY A 315 -11.79 -2.32 1.80
CA GLY A 315 -10.98 -2.96 2.84
C GLY A 315 -10.40 -1.92 3.80
N SER A 316 -9.98 -2.37 4.99
CA SER A 316 -9.21 -1.52 5.91
C SER A 316 -7.88 -1.11 5.29
N TRP A 317 -7.49 0.15 5.42
CA TRP A 317 -6.17 0.61 4.97
C TRP A 317 -5.08 0.04 5.89
N HIS A 318 -4.14 -0.71 5.32
CA HIS A 318 -3.02 -1.30 6.05
C HIS A 318 -1.84 -1.54 5.11
N VAL A 319 -0.65 -1.72 5.70
CA VAL A 319 0.52 -2.20 4.97
C VAL A 319 0.38 -3.71 4.81
N GLU A 320 0.49 -4.21 3.58
CA GLU A 320 0.46 -5.64 3.30
C GLU A 320 1.71 -6.33 3.86
N GLY A 321 1.52 -7.51 4.45
CA GLY A 321 2.60 -8.33 5.01
C GLY A 321 3.22 -7.78 6.29
N GLN A 322 4.28 -8.44 6.73
CA GLN A 322 5.12 -8.08 7.87
C GLN A 322 6.56 -7.87 7.39
N LEU A 323 7.47 -7.52 8.29
CA LEU A 323 8.88 -7.26 7.95
C LEU A 323 9.57 -8.46 7.29
N ASN A 324 9.12 -9.69 7.60
CA ASN A 324 9.63 -10.93 7.01
C ASN A 324 9.30 -11.06 5.52
N GLU A 325 8.29 -10.39 4.99
CA GLU A 325 7.99 -10.39 3.55
C GLU A 325 8.84 -9.40 2.74
N HIS A 326 9.50 -8.43 3.40
CA HIS A 326 10.37 -7.44 2.75
C HIS A 326 9.72 -6.69 1.56
N ILE A 327 8.42 -6.42 1.64
CA ILE A 327 7.68 -5.74 0.57
C ILE A 327 8.17 -4.29 0.46
N CYS A 328 8.71 -3.94 -0.71
CA CYS A 328 9.26 -2.61 -0.99
C CYS A 328 8.39 -1.76 -1.92
N ALA A 329 7.50 -2.39 -2.68
CA ALA A 329 6.56 -1.74 -3.59
C ALA A 329 5.34 -2.64 -3.83
N THR A 330 4.22 -2.02 -4.14
CA THR A 330 2.96 -2.70 -4.47
C THR A 330 2.39 -2.13 -5.75
N ALA A 331 1.87 -2.98 -6.62
CA ALA A 331 1.04 -2.56 -7.75
C ALA A 331 -0.40 -3.01 -7.48
N LEU A 332 -1.35 -2.10 -7.71
CA LEU A 332 -2.79 -2.35 -7.63
C LEU A 332 -3.38 -2.05 -9.00
N PHE A 333 -4.29 -2.91 -9.45
CA PHE A 333 -4.86 -2.92 -10.79
C PHE A 333 -6.38 -2.85 -10.76
#